data_AF-A0A2N2ZAM4-F1
#
_entry.id   AF-A0A2N2ZAM4-F1
#
_cell.length_a   1.000
_cell.length_b   1.000
_cell.length_c   1.000
_cell.angle_alpha   90.00
_cell.angle_beta   90.00
_cell.angle_gamma   90.00
#
_symmetry.space_group_name_H-M   'P 1'
#
loop_
_entity.id
_entity.type
_entity.pdbx_description
1 polymer ?
#
loop_
_entity_poly.entity_id
_entity_poly.type
_entity_poly.pdbx_seq_one_letter_code
_entity_poly.pdbx_strand_id
1 'polypeptide(L)'
;MKDTSKHLGMRHQLALLLEEKGIKDRAVLDAIRKVPRHLFLDSGFEAHAYQDKAFPIAAAQTISQPYTVAFQSSLLMAKPGDKILEIGTGSGYQTAVLCTMGLKVYSIERQSELFKKTKLLLSKLGYNPKFLTFG
;
A
#
# COMPACT_ATOMS: atom_id res chain seq x y z
N MET A 1 12.21 -10.65 6.23
CA MET A 1 11.08 -10.36 5.32
C MET A 1 11.35 -11.13 4.04
N LYS A 2 10.48 -12.05 3.66
CA LYS A 2 10.68 -12.91 2.49
C LYS A 2 9.70 -12.47 1.40
N ASP A 3 10.19 -11.81 0.35
CA ASP A 3 9.42 -11.62 -0.88
C ASP A 3 9.89 -12.68 -1.88
N THR A 4 8.99 -13.53 -2.36
CA THR A 4 9.32 -14.74 -3.11
C THR A 4 8.65 -14.72 -4.48
N SER A 5 9.07 -15.60 -5.39
CA SER A 5 8.41 -15.77 -6.69
C SER A 5 6.92 -16.13 -6.55
N LYS A 6 6.53 -16.84 -5.48
CA LYS A 6 5.12 -17.10 -5.15
C LYS A 6 4.38 -15.79 -4.85
N HIS A 7 4.97 -14.92 -4.03
CA HIS A 7 4.39 -13.61 -3.71
C HIS A 7 4.26 -12.74 -4.95
N LEU A 8 5.26 -12.76 -5.83
CA LEU A 8 5.19 -12.08 -7.12
C LEU A 8 4.00 -12.59 -7.95
N GLY A 9 3.86 -13.90 -8.12
CA GLY A 9 2.72 -14.49 -8.85
C GLY A 9 1.36 -14.06 -8.28
N MET A 10 1.20 -14.07 -6.96
CA MET A 10 -0.04 -13.62 -6.30
C MET A 10 -0.30 -12.11 -6.49
N ARG A 11 0.74 -11.26 -6.50
CA ARG A 11 0.59 -9.83 -6.83
C ARG A 11 0.09 -9.60 -8.26
N HIS A 12 0.64 -10.37 -9.21
CA HIS A 12 0.22 -10.28 -10.60
C HIS A 12 -1.23 -10.71 -10.76
N GLN A 13 -1.64 -11.82 -10.15
CA GLN A 13 -3.03 -12.28 -10.14
C GLN A 13 -3.97 -11.24 -9.52
N LEU A 14 -3.59 -10.64 -8.39
CA LEU A 14 -4.37 -9.56 -7.79
C LEU A 14 -4.53 -8.38 -8.75
N ALA A 15 -3.46 -7.93 -9.41
CA ALA A 15 -3.57 -6.82 -10.36
C ALA A 15 -4.50 -7.14 -11.55
N LEU A 16 -4.45 -8.37 -12.08
CA LEU A 16 -5.38 -8.82 -13.13
C LEU A 16 -6.84 -8.81 -12.64
N LEU A 17 -7.10 -9.32 -11.44
CA LEU A 17 -8.43 -9.27 -10.82
C LEU A 17 -8.93 -7.82 -10.68
N LEU A 18 -8.07 -6.89 -10.27
CA LEU A 18 -8.45 -5.48 -10.14
C LEU A 18 -8.75 -4.83 -11.49
N GLU A 19 -7.99 -5.19 -12.52
CA GLU A 19 -8.24 -4.76 -13.91
C GLU A 19 -9.59 -5.27 -14.42
N GLU A 20 -9.90 -6.55 -14.21
CA GLU A 20 -11.22 -7.14 -14.52
C GLU A 20 -12.37 -6.44 -13.79
N LYS A 21 -12.13 -5.99 -12.55
CA LYS A 21 -13.09 -5.21 -11.74
C LYS A 21 -13.19 -3.74 -12.17
N GLY A 22 -12.51 -3.33 -13.23
CA GLY A 22 -12.66 -2.01 -13.86
C GLY A 22 -11.60 -0.97 -13.49
N ILE A 23 -10.54 -1.34 -12.78
CA ILE A 23 -9.38 -0.45 -12.59
C ILE A 23 -8.62 -0.36 -13.92
N LYS A 24 -8.60 0.82 -14.54
CA LYS A 24 -7.97 1.04 -15.86
C LYS A 24 -6.63 1.78 -15.78
N ASP A 25 -6.29 2.34 -14.63
CA ASP A 25 -5.05 3.09 -14.46
C ASP A 25 -3.85 2.13 -14.42
N ARG A 26 -3.07 2.15 -15.50
CA ARG A 26 -1.89 1.28 -15.63
C ARG A 26 -0.81 1.60 -14.61
N ALA A 27 -0.61 2.87 -14.25
CA ALA A 27 0.40 3.25 -13.26
C ALA A 27 0.05 2.69 -11.88
N VAL A 28 -1.24 2.70 -11.52
CA VAL A 28 -1.76 2.08 -10.29
C VAL A 28 -1.58 0.56 -10.32
N LEU A 29 -2.00 -0.11 -11.39
CA LEU A 29 -1.88 -1.57 -11.51
C LEU A 29 -0.40 -2.01 -11.45
N ASP A 30 0.49 -1.28 -12.10
CA ASP A 30 1.94 -1.55 -12.06
C ASP A 30 2.54 -1.31 -10.68
N ALA A 31 2.07 -0.31 -9.93
CA ALA A 31 2.45 -0.13 -8.54
C ALA A 31 2.00 -1.31 -7.68
N ILE A 32 0.77 -1.79 -7.85
CA ILE A 32 0.23 -2.97 -7.10
C ILE A 32 1.03 -4.24 -7.40
N ARG A 33 1.47 -4.44 -8.66
CA ARG A 33 2.33 -5.57 -9.05
C ARG A 33 3.69 -5.56 -8.34
N LYS A 34 4.19 -4.37 -8.02
CA LYS A 34 5.51 -4.16 -7.37
C LYS A 34 5.46 -4.20 -5.86
N VAL A 35 4.43 -3.63 -5.23
CA VAL A 35 4.39 -3.46 -3.77
C VAL A 35 4.07 -4.78 -3.03
N PRO A 36 4.95 -5.30 -2.16
CA PRO A 36 4.76 -6.55 -1.42
C PRO A 36 3.71 -6.42 -0.30
N ARG A 37 2.42 -6.43 -0.65
CA ARG A 37 1.30 -6.27 0.31
C ARG A 37 1.41 -7.17 1.55
N HIS A 38 1.88 -8.41 1.39
CA HIS A 38 2.11 -9.35 2.49
C HIS A 38 3.09 -8.87 3.58
N LEU A 39 4.00 -7.94 3.27
CA LEU A 39 4.94 -7.37 4.25
C LEU A 39 4.31 -6.26 5.10
N PHE A 40 3.12 -5.79 4.74
CA PHE A 40 2.34 -4.79 5.48
C PHE A 40 1.28 -5.43 6.39
N LEU A 41 1.34 -6.75 6.55
CA LEU A 41 0.43 -7.59 7.32
C LEU A 41 1.20 -8.37 8.38
N ASP A 42 0.50 -8.83 9.42
CA ASP A 42 1.07 -9.80 10.34
C ASP A 42 1.19 -11.17 9.64
N SER A 43 2.19 -11.97 10.00
CA SER A 43 2.57 -13.20 9.29
C SER A 43 1.44 -14.24 9.19
N GLY A 44 0.51 -14.26 10.15
CA GLY A 44 -0.68 -15.12 10.11
C GLY A 44 -1.61 -14.85 8.91
N PHE A 45 -1.52 -13.66 8.30
CA PHE A 45 -2.32 -13.28 7.14
C PHE A 45 -1.57 -13.38 5.81
N GLU A 46 -0.31 -13.84 5.79
CA GLU A 46 0.53 -13.88 4.58
C GLU A 46 -0.16 -14.64 3.42
N ALA A 47 -0.77 -15.79 3.71
CA ALA A 47 -1.50 -16.59 2.71
C ALA A 47 -2.74 -15.89 2.14
N HIS A 48 -3.26 -14.89 2.83
CA HIS A 48 -4.47 -14.15 2.48
C HIS A 48 -4.17 -12.74 1.96
N ALA A 49 -2.89 -12.34 1.94
CA ALA A 49 -2.47 -10.96 1.71
C ALA A 49 -2.93 -10.38 0.36
N TYR A 50 -3.16 -11.24 -0.63
CA TYR A 50 -3.54 -10.87 -1.99
C TYR A 50 -4.99 -11.20 -2.33
N GLN A 51 -5.80 -11.51 -1.32
CA GLN A 51 -7.25 -11.49 -1.47
C GLN A 51 -7.72 -10.04 -1.55
N ASP A 52 -8.73 -9.77 -2.37
CA ASP A 52 -9.34 -8.46 -2.46
C ASP A 52 -10.26 -8.17 -1.25
N LYS A 53 -9.65 -8.09 -0.07
CA LYS A 53 -10.32 -7.93 1.23
C LYS A 53 -9.46 -7.07 2.17
N ALA A 54 -10.12 -6.35 3.08
CA ALA A 54 -9.45 -5.70 4.20
C ALA A 54 -9.08 -6.71 5.29
N PHE A 55 -7.99 -6.46 6.00
CA PHE A 55 -7.53 -7.31 7.10
C PHE A 55 -7.18 -6.48 8.33
N PRO A 56 -7.36 -7.02 9.55
CA PRO A 56 -6.92 -6.36 10.77
C PRO A 56 -5.41 -6.11 10.79
N ILE A 57 -5.02 -4.99 11.39
CA ILE A 57 -3.64 -4.66 11.76
C ILE A 57 -3.63 -4.19 13.23
N ALA A 58 -2.47 -3.75 13.71
CA ALA A 58 -2.31 -3.20 15.06
C ALA A 58 -3.23 -2.00 15.35
N ALA A 59 -3.36 -1.64 16.63
CA ALA A 59 -4.19 -0.53 17.12
C ALA A 59 -5.67 -0.58 16.65
N ALA A 60 -6.23 -1.79 16.50
CA ALA A 60 -7.60 -2.03 16.02
C ALA A 60 -7.92 -1.35 14.67
N GLN A 61 -6.91 -1.15 13.84
CA GLN A 61 -7.08 -0.61 12.48
C GLN A 61 -7.14 -1.76 11.46
N THR A 62 -7.35 -1.41 10.19
CA THR A 62 -7.31 -2.37 9.08
C THR A 62 -6.43 -1.87 7.95
N ILE A 63 -5.79 -2.80 7.23
CA ILE A 63 -5.25 -2.51 5.90
C ILE A 63 -6.41 -2.56 4.90
N SER A 64 -6.57 -1.48 4.13
CA SER A 64 -7.65 -1.35 3.14
C SER A 64 -7.64 -2.45 2.11
N GLN A 65 -8.82 -2.81 1.61
CA GLN A 65 -9.00 -3.71 0.46
C GLN A 65 -8.17 -3.22 -0.76
N PRO A 66 -7.47 -4.10 -1.49
CA PRO A 66 -6.71 -3.74 -2.69
C PRO A 66 -7.50 -2.93 -3.73
N TYR A 67 -8.76 -3.29 -3.99
CA TYR A 67 -9.63 -2.53 -4.89
C TYR A 67 -9.82 -1.09 -4.43
N THR A 68 -10.07 -0.87 -3.13
CA THR A 68 -10.21 0.49 -2.59
C THR A 68 -8.94 1.31 -2.79
N VAL A 69 -7.77 0.71 -2.51
CA VAL A 69 -6.46 1.34 -2.75
C VAL A 69 -6.29 1.72 -4.22
N ALA A 70 -6.59 0.78 -5.13
CA ALA A 70 -6.46 1.00 -6.56
C ALA A 70 -7.43 2.07 -7.07
N PHE A 71 -8.68 2.01 -6.63
CA PHE A 71 -9.73 2.93 -7.02
C PHE A 71 -9.43 4.35 -6.55
N GLN A 72 -9.11 4.54 -5.27
CA GLN A 72 -8.75 5.85 -4.73
C GLN A 72 -7.51 6.44 -5.42
N SER A 73 -6.49 5.62 -5.66
CA SER A 73 -5.28 6.06 -6.35
C SER A 73 -5.56 6.48 -7.80
N SER A 74 -6.45 5.76 -8.50
CA SER A 74 -6.86 6.10 -9.87
C SER A 74 -7.63 7.42 -9.93
N LEU A 75 -8.49 7.69 -8.94
CA LEU A 75 -9.28 8.92 -8.87
C LEU A 75 -8.43 10.19 -8.67
N LEU A 76 -7.23 10.05 -8.10
CA LEU A 76 -6.31 11.19 -7.95
C LEU A 76 -5.86 11.74 -9.30
N MET A 77 -5.85 10.90 -10.35
CA MET A 77 -5.28 11.22 -11.67
C MET A 77 -3.87 11.82 -11.58
N ALA A 78 -3.12 11.41 -10.54
CA ALA A 78 -1.85 11.99 -10.16
C ALA A 78 -0.74 11.55 -11.10
N LYS A 79 0.18 12.46 -11.41
CA LYS A 79 1.35 12.21 -12.23
C LYS A 79 2.60 12.11 -11.37
N PRO A 80 3.63 11.38 -11.82
CA PRO A 80 4.91 11.34 -11.12
C PRO A 80 5.42 12.75 -10.78
N GLY A 81 5.80 12.97 -9.52
CA GLY A 81 6.26 14.26 -9.01
C GLY A 81 5.19 15.14 -8.36
N ASP A 82 3.90 14.82 -8.52
CA ASP A 82 2.80 15.51 -7.84
C ASP A 82 2.88 15.31 -6.32
N LYS A 83 2.40 16.30 -5.57
CA LYS A 83 2.35 16.26 -4.11
C LYS A 83 1.00 15.72 -3.65
N ILE A 84 1.03 14.69 -2.81
CA ILE A 84 -0.17 14.10 -2.22
C ILE A 84 -0.05 14.14 -0.70
N LEU A 85 -1.15 14.50 -0.03
CA LEU A 85 -1.32 14.30 1.40
C LEU A 85 -2.20 13.07 1.62
N GLU A 86 -1.66 12.07 2.32
CA GLU A 86 -2.37 10.92 2.83
C GLU A 86 -2.68 11.14 4.31
N ILE A 87 -3.94 10.98 4.70
CA ILE A 87 -4.39 11.06 6.09
C ILE A 87 -4.72 9.64 6.56
N GLY A 88 -3.99 9.16 7.56
CA GLY A 88 -4.04 7.79 8.02
C GLY A 88 -3.05 6.90 7.27
N THR A 89 -1.79 6.92 7.68
CA THR A 89 -0.74 6.04 7.10
C THR A 89 -1.08 4.56 7.30
N GLY A 90 -1.67 4.19 8.44
CA GLY A 90 -2.09 2.84 8.77
C GLY A 90 -0.93 1.84 8.67
N SER A 91 -1.11 0.80 7.86
CA SER A 91 -0.04 -0.17 7.58
C SER A 91 1.09 0.39 6.70
N GLY A 92 0.85 1.47 5.96
CA GLY A 92 1.77 2.05 4.97
C GLY A 92 1.65 1.46 3.57
N TYR A 93 0.70 0.55 3.34
CA TYR A 93 0.54 -0.06 2.00
C TYR A 93 0.12 0.95 0.93
N GLN A 94 -0.87 1.81 1.23
CA GLN A 94 -1.28 2.89 0.33
C GLN A 94 -0.12 3.88 0.10
N THR A 95 0.59 4.29 1.16
CA THR A 95 1.81 5.10 1.07
C THR A 95 2.82 4.49 0.10
N ALA A 96 3.08 3.18 0.19
CA ALA A 96 4.02 2.48 -0.67
C ALA A 96 3.57 2.43 -2.14
N VAL A 97 2.26 2.23 -2.38
CA VAL A 97 1.67 2.31 -3.73
C VAL A 97 1.88 3.70 -4.33
N LEU A 98 1.53 4.76 -3.60
CA LEU A 98 1.69 6.15 -4.06
C LEU A 98 3.17 6.51 -4.30
N CYS A 99 4.08 6.08 -3.42
CA CYS A 99 5.52 6.23 -3.63
C CYS A 99 5.99 5.50 -4.89
N THR A 100 5.49 4.29 -5.15
CA THR A 100 5.85 3.49 -6.33
C THR A 100 5.33 4.11 -7.64
N MET A 101 4.22 4.84 -7.58
CA MET A 101 3.72 5.67 -8.69
C MET A 101 4.58 6.92 -8.96
N GLY A 102 5.63 7.17 -8.15
CA GLY A 102 6.53 8.31 -8.31
C GLY A 102 6.01 9.61 -7.68
N LEU A 103 5.01 9.53 -6.80
CA LEU A 103 4.42 10.70 -6.16
C LEU A 103 5.27 11.19 -4.98
N LYS A 104 5.19 12.50 -4.70
CA LYS A 104 5.78 13.11 -3.50
C LYS A 104 4.77 13.01 -2.36
N VAL A 105 4.82 11.89 -1.65
CA VAL A 105 3.84 11.56 -0.60
C VAL A 105 4.19 12.25 0.72
N TYR A 106 3.21 12.93 1.31
CA TYR A 106 3.20 13.43 2.67
C TYR A 106 2.14 12.60 3.41
N SER A 107 2.46 12.00 4.55
CA SER A 107 1.53 11.13 5.27
C SER A 107 1.51 11.46 6.76
N ILE A 108 0.32 11.35 7.36
CA ILE A 108 0.08 11.60 8.79
C ILE A 108 -0.63 10.42 9.44
N GLU A 109 -0.19 10.03 10.63
CA GLU A 109 -0.79 8.94 11.41
C GLU A 109 -0.99 9.36 12.87
N ARG A 110 -2.21 9.13 13.39
CA ARG A 110 -2.59 9.47 14.76
C ARG A 110 -2.36 8.35 15.77
N GLN A 111 -2.26 7.09 15.30
CA GLN A 111 -2.02 5.92 16.13
C GLN A 111 -0.52 5.73 16.33
N SER A 112 -0.03 5.98 17.54
CA SER A 112 1.41 6.05 17.82
C SER A 112 2.14 4.73 17.61
N GLU A 113 1.48 3.61 17.90
CA GLU A 113 2.00 2.26 17.65
C GLU A 113 2.21 2.02 16.14
N LEU A 114 1.19 2.33 15.33
CA LEU A 114 1.25 2.20 13.87
C LEU A 114 2.30 3.14 13.28
N PHE A 115 2.32 4.41 13.69
CA PHE A 115 3.31 5.37 13.20
C PHE A 115 4.74 4.85 13.39
N LYS A 116 5.08 4.34 14.58
CA LYS A 116 6.42 3.81 14.88
C LYS A 116 6.74 2.57 14.03
N LYS A 117 5.81 1.61 13.97
CA LYS A 117 5.99 0.35 13.19
C LYS A 117 6.12 0.64 11.70
N THR A 118 5.20 1.43 11.16
CA THR A 118 5.08 1.71 9.72
C THR A 118 6.22 2.58 9.21
N LYS A 119 6.67 3.59 9.98
CA LYS A 119 7.85 4.40 9.62
C LYS A 119 9.10 3.55 9.41
N LEU A 120 9.35 2.61 10.32
CA LEU A 120 10.48 1.68 10.22
C LEU A 120 10.31 0.70 9.05
N LEU A 121 9.09 0.18 8.86
CA LEU A 121 8.78 -0.74 7.77
C LEU A 121 9.00 -0.09 6.40
N LEU A 122 8.43 1.10 6.16
CA LEU A 122 8.55 1.84 4.91
C LEU A 122 10.02 2.12 4.56
N SER A 123 10.81 2.60 5.54
CA SER A 123 12.25 2.81 5.38
C SER A 123 12.99 1.52 5.02
N LYS A 124 12.70 0.41 5.73
CA LYS A 124 13.31 -0.89 5.48
C LYS A 124 12.97 -1.46 4.10
N LEU A 125 11.79 -1.15 3.58
CA LEU A 125 11.35 -1.55 2.24
C LEU A 125 11.77 -0.57 1.13
N GLY A 126 12.41 0.55 1.48
CA GLY A 126 12.85 1.57 0.53
C GLY A 126 11.75 2.51 0.03
N TYR A 127 10.58 2.52 0.67
CA TYR A 127 9.51 3.45 0.37
C TYR A 127 9.67 4.73 1.21
N ASN A 128 10.08 5.82 0.57
CA ASN A 128 10.47 7.05 1.24
C ASN A 128 9.47 8.19 0.96
N PRO A 129 8.40 8.34 1.76
CA PRO A 129 7.56 9.54 1.67
C PRO A 129 8.40 10.79 1.96
N LYS A 130 8.03 11.92 1.35
CA LYS A 130 8.69 13.21 1.59
C LYS A 130 8.57 13.69 3.02
N PHE A 131 7.44 13.38 3.65
CA PHE A 131 7.23 13.64 5.06
C PHE A 131 6.29 12.58 5.63
N LEU A 132 6.65 12.04 6.80
CA LEU A 132 5.81 11.13 7.56
C LEU A 132 5.82 11.60 9.01
N THR A 133 4.68 12.07 9.49
CA THR A 133 4.55 12.64 10.84
C THR A 133 3.48 11.94 11.65
N PHE A 134 3.66 12.00 12.97
CA PHE A 134 2.62 11.67 13.92
C PHE A 134 1.75 12.91 14.15
N GLY A 135 0.43 12.75 14.24
CA GLY A 135 -0.52 13.84 14.52
C GLY A 135 -1.96 13.52 14.17
#